data_AF-K1Z224-F1
#
_entry.id   AF-K1Z224-F1
#
_cell.length_a   1.000
_cell.length_b   1.000
_cell.length_c   1.000
_cell.angle_alpha   90.00
_cell.angle_beta   90.00
_cell.angle_gamma   90.00
#
_symmetry.space_group_name_H-M   'P 1'
#
loop_
_entity.id
_entity.type
_entity.pdbx_description
1 polymer ?
#
loop_
_entity_poly.entity_id
_entity_poly.type
_entity_poly.pdbx_seq_one_letter_code
_entity_poly.pdbx_strand_id
1 'polypeptide(L)'
;MSEIFGNLYLSDKAQSYLLFFVIVIASIIIGRVLYSFFKLIVRRATIRTKTVFDDVLVDVVEEPMVFLVFLGGLWYGFSVIEIPDSAEKIVYNI
;
A
#
# COMPACT_ATOMS: atom_id res chain seq x y z
N MET A 1 0.21 11.97 -37.34
CA MET A 1 0.52 10.61 -36.83
C MET A 1 1.27 10.68 -35.50
N SER A 2 2.23 11.61 -35.30
CA SER A 2 2.93 11.85 -34.03
C SER A 2 2.04 12.28 -32.86
N GLU A 3 1.01 13.09 -33.10
CA GLU A 3 0.08 13.57 -32.05
C GLU A 3 -0.79 12.45 -31.45
N ILE A 4 -1.09 11.40 -32.21
CA ILE A 4 -1.90 10.26 -31.75
C ILE A 4 -1.08 9.41 -30.76
N PHE A 5 0.20 9.19 -31.04
CA PHE A 5 1.10 8.46 -30.13
C PHE A 5 1.39 9.24 -28.85
N GLY A 6 1.53 10.56 -28.91
CA GLY A 6 1.69 11.40 -27.71
C GLY A 6 0.48 11.32 -26.79
N ASN A 7 -0.74 11.37 -27.36
CA ASN A 7 -1.98 11.26 -26.59
C ASN A 7 -2.21 9.85 -26.02
N LEU A 8 -1.86 8.78 -26.75
CA LEU A 8 -1.96 7.41 -26.24
C LEU A 8 -0.99 7.20 -25.07
N TYR A 9 0.26 7.66 -25.21
CA TYR A 9 1.31 7.50 -24.19
C TYR A 9 1.06 8.35 -22.93
N LEU A 10 0.47 9.55 -23.09
CA LEU A 10 0.04 10.39 -21.96
C LEU A 10 -1.17 9.79 -21.24
N SER A 11 -2.13 9.23 -21.99
CA SER A 11 -3.29 8.53 -21.44
C SER A 11 -2.86 7.33 -20.59
N ASP A 12 -1.98 6.48 -21.11
CA ASP A 12 -1.53 5.27 -20.42
C ASP A 12 -0.73 5.61 -19.15
N LYS A 13 0.18 6.59 -19.22
CA LYS A 13 0.91 7.06 -18.03
C LYS A 13 -0.01 7.68 -16.98
N ALA A 14 -0.96 8.51 -17.40
CA ALA A 14 -1.91 9.12 -16.48
C ALA A 14 -2.77 8.06 -15.77
N GLN A 15 -3.17 7.00 -16.48
CA GLN A 15 -3.89 5.86 -15.90
C GLN A 15 -3.02 5.09 -14.90
N SER A 16 -1.74 4.84 -15.18
CA SER A 16 -0.83 4.18 -14.23
C SER A 16 -0.63 4.98 -12.94
N TYR A 17 -0.46 6.30 -13.04
CA TYR A 17 -0.36 7.15 -11.84
C TYR A 17 -1.68 7.20 -11.06
N LEU A 18 -2.83 7.25 -11.75
CA LEU A 18 -4.14 7.21 -11.11
C LEU A 18 -4.31 5.89 -10.33
N LEU A 19 -3.96 4.76 -10.95
CA LEU A 19 -3.98 3.45 -10.30
C LEU A 19 -3.04 3.40 -9.08
N PHE A 20 -1.85 3.99 -9.17
CA PHE A 20 -0.94 4.14 -8.02
C PHE A 20 -1.60 4.89 -6.86
N PHE A 21 -2.20 6.06 -7.11
CA PHE A 21 -2.88 6.82 -6.06
C PHE A 21 -4.08 6.04 -5.47
N VAL A 22 -4.82 5.29 -6.30
CA VAL A 22 -5.89 4.40 -5.83
C VAL A 22 -5.35 3.32 -4.89
N ILE A 23 -4.22 2.68 -5.24
CA ILE A 23 -3.57 1.67 -4.40
C ILE A 23 -3.08 2.28 -3.09
N VAL A 24 -2.48 3.47 -3.12
CA VAL A 24 -2.03 4.17 -1.91
C VAL A 24 -3.23 4.47 -1.01
N ILE A 25 -4.32 5.02 -1.55
CA ILE A 25 -5.55 5.28 -0.78
C ILE A 25 -6.14 3.98 -0.22
N ALA A 26 -6.21 2.92 -1.04
CA ALA A 26 -6.68 1.61 -0.61
C ALA A 26 -5.82 1.03 0.52
N SER A 27 -4.49 1.21 0.47
CA SER A 27 -3.58 0.74 1.51
C SER A 27 -3.81 1.44 2.86
N ILE A 28 -4.12 2.75 2.85
CA ILE A 28 -4.47 3.50 4.06
C ILE A 28 -5.79 2.97 4.64
N ILE A 29 -6.78 2.69 3.78
CA ILE A 29 -8.06 2.12 4.19
C ILE A 29 -7.85 0.73 4.80
N ILE A 30 -7.06 -0.13 4.16
CA ILE A 30 -6.71 -1.46 4.66
C ILE A 30 -6.00 -1.38 6.01
N GLY A 31 -5.05 -0.44 6.17
CA GLY A 31 -4.40 -0.18 7.45
C GLY A 31 -5.40 0.16 8.57
N ARG A 32 -6.40 1.00 8.27
CA ARG A 32 -7.46 1.37 9.21
C ARG A 32 -8.43 0.21 9.53
N VAL A 33 -8.68 -0.66 8.55
CA VAL A 33 -9.46 -1.88 8.75
C VAL A 33 -8.70 -2.88 9.62
N LEU A 34 -7.40 -3.06 9.37
CA LEU A 34 -6.52 -3.91 10.19
C LEU A 34 -6.46 -3.42 11.63
N TYR A 35 -6.29 -2.11 11.85
CA TYR A 35 -6.39 -1.48 13.18
C TYR A 35 -7.67 -1.92 13.91
N SER A 36 -8.80 -1.74 13.23
CA SER A 36 -10.11 -2.06 13.82
C SER A 36 -10.27 -3.57 14.10
N PHE A 37 -9.69 -4.42 13.24
CA PHE A 37 -9.71 -5.87 13.39
C PHE A 37 -8.84 -6.37 14.55
N PHE A 38 -7.63 -5.84 14.69
CA PHE A 38 -6.75 -6.15 15.82
C PHE A 38 -7.39 -5.74 17.15
N LYS A 39 -7.97 -4.55 17.23
CA LYS A 39 -8.70 -4.10 18.42
C LYS A 39 -9.87 -5.02 18.79
N LEU A 40 -10.55 -5.60 17.80
CA LEU A 40 -11.63 -6.57 17.99
C LEU A 40 -11.12 -7.93 18.50
N ILE A 41 -10.02 -8.43 17.94
CA ILE A 41 -9.39 -9.69 18.36
C ILE A 41 -8.80 -9.56 19.76
N VAL A 42 -8.02 -8.51 20.00
CA VAL A 42 -7.39 -8.24 21.28
C VAL A 42 -8.46 -8.11 22.35
N ARG A 43 -9.53 -7.32 22.13
CA ARG A 43 -10.65 -7.24 23.08
C ARG A 43 -11.27 -8.59 23.40
N ARG A 44 -11.32 -9.53 22.45
CA ARG A 44 -11.80 -10.89 22.70
C ARG A 44 -10.81 -11.73 23.50
N ALA A 45 -9.51 -11.52 23.30
CA ALA A 45 -8.45 -12.21 24.03
C ALA A 45 -8.30 -11.68 25.47
N THR A 46 -8.31 -10.35 25.68
CA THR A 46 -8.18 -9.72 27.00
C THR A 46 -9.36 -9.95 27.94
N ILE A 47 -10.53 -10.40 27.45
CA ILE A 47 -11.63 -10.87 28.31
C ILE A 47 -11.17 -12.01 29.24
N ARG A 48 -10.16 -12.81 28.87
CA ARG A 48 -9.62 -13.88 29.72
C ARG A 48 -8.49 -13.44 30.66
N THR A 49 -7.87 -12.28 30.45
CA THR A 49 -6.72 -11.80 31.24
C THR A 49 -6.76 -10.28 31.41
N LYS A 50 -7.23 -9.80 32.57
CA LYS A 50 -7.17 -8.39 32.99
C LYS A 50 -5.73 -8.00 33.37
N THR A 51 -4.80 -7.99 32.42
CA THR A 51 -3.40 -7.64 32.68
C THR A 51 -3.01 -6.41 31.89
N VAL A 52 -2.65 -5.33 32.61
CA VAL A 52 -2.16 -4.04 32.06
C VAL A 52 -1.00 -4.21 31.06
N PHE A 53 -0.24 -5.31 31.19
CA PHE A 53 0.85 -5.65 30.30
C PHE A 53 0.40 -5.99 28.86
N ASP A 54 -0.76 -6.63 28.70
CA ASP A 54 -1.29 -7.00 27.38
C ASP A 54 -1.79 -5.77 26.62
N ASP A 55 -2.47 -4.87 27.32
CA ASP A 55 -2.95 -3.60 26.74
C ASP A 55 -1.79 -2.73 26.23
N VAL A 56 -0.70 -2.60 27.01
CA VAL A 56 0.49 -1.84 26.59
C VAL A 56 1.22 -2.51 25.44
N LEU A 57 1.34 -3.84 25.45
CA LEU A 57 2.05 -4.58 24.40
C LEU A 57 1.29 -4.52 23.07
N VAL A 58 -0.04 -4.55 23.12
CA VAL A 58 -0.88 -4.35 21.94
C VAL A 58 -0.74 -2.94 21.39
N ASP A 59 -0.83 -1.90 22.22
CA ASP A 59 -0.70 -0.51 21.76
C ASP A 59 0.66 -0.26 21.11
N VAL A 60 1.75 -0.79 21.68
CA VAL A 60 3.11 -0.66 21.15
C VAL A 60 3.31 -1.42 19.83
N VAL A 61 2.59 -2.53 19.60
CA VAL A 61 2.64 -3.29 18.34
C VAL A 61 1.69 -2.72 17.29
N GLU A 62 0.60 -2.09 17.71
CA GLU A 62 -0.44 -1.54 16.83
C GLU A 62 0.10 -0.42 15.93
N GLU A 63 0.79 0.57 16.49
CA GLU A 63 1.39 1.67 15.73
C GLU A 63 2.39 1.22 14.64
N PRO A 64 3.40 0.38 14.92
CA PRO A 64 4.35 -0.08 13.90
C PRO A 64 3.69 -1.01 12.87
N MET A 65 2.66 -1.77 13.24
CA MET A 65 1.91 -2.61 12.29
C MET A 65 1.22 -1.77 11.21
N VAL A 66 0.59 -0.64 11.58
CA VAL A 66 -0.01 0.28 10.61
C VAL A 66 1.05 0.83 9.66
N PHE A 67 2.23 1.16 10.19
CA PHE A 67 3.35 1.64 9.38
C PHE A 67 3.86 0.58 8.39
N LEU A 68 3.96 -0.69 8.80
CA LEU A 68 4.34 -1.79 7.92
C LEU A 68 3.33 -2.02 6.79
N VAL A 69 2.03 -1.93 7.07
CA VAL A 69 0.97 -2.05 6.06
C VAL A 69 1.07 -0.90 5.06
N PHE A 70 1.32 0.32 5.53
CA PHE A 70 1.52 1.48 4.65
C PHE A 70 2.74 1.31 3.75
N LEU A 71 3.89 0.89 4.30
CA LEU A 71 5.09 0.61 3.51
C LEU A 71 4.88 -0.51 2.49
N GLY A 72 4.17 -1.58 2.87
CA GLY A 72 3.81 -2.67 1.96
C GLY A 72 2.90 -2.18 0.83
N GLY A 73 1.94 -1.31 1.14
CA GLY A 73 1.06 -0.67 0.16
C GLY A 73 1.83 0.23 -0.81
N LEU A 74 2.80 1.01 -0.32
CA LEU A 74 3.69 1.80 -1.16
C LEU A 74 4.54 0.92 -2.08
N TRP A 75 5.16 -0.12 -1.54
CA TRP A 75 5.97 -1.06 -2.31
C TRP A 75 5.15 -1.74 -3.41
N TYR A 76 3.96 -2.23 -3.07
CA TYR A 76 3.05 -2.83 -4.05
C TYR A 76 2.60 -1.81 -5.10
N GLY A 77 2.24 -0.59 -4.68
CA GLY A 77 1.89 0.50 -5.60
C GLY A 77 3.01 0.80 -6.60
N PHE A 78 4.26 0.87 -6.14
CA PHE A 78 5.41 1.05 -7.03
C PHE A 78 5.62 -0.13 -7.99
N SER A 79 5.36 -1.36 -7.56
CA SER A 79 5.49 -2.55 -8.42
C SER A 79 4.43 -2.62 -9.53
N VAL A 80 3.29 -1.95 -9.34
CA VAL A 80 2.17 -1.92 -10.30
C VAL A 80 2.33 -0.83 -11.36
N ILE A 81 3.20 0.16 -11.12
CA ILE A 81 3.56 1.12 -12.17
C ILE A 81 4.42 0.36 -13.19
N GLU A 82 3.82 0.00 -14.33
CA GLU A 82 4.54 -0.58 -15.47
C GLU A 82 5.72 0.33 -15.82
N ILE A 83 6.94 -0.24 -15.73
CA ILE A 83 8.14 0.44 -16.22
C ILE A 83 7.93 0.60 -17.73
N PRO A 84 7.84 1.82 -18.26
CA PRO A 84 7.55 2.00 -19.68
C PRO A 84 8.61 1.29 -20.52
N ASP A 85 8.18 0.53 -21.55
CA ASP A 85 9.02 -0.24 -22.50
C ASP A 85 10.25 0.53 -23.02
N SER A 86 10.20 1.86 -23.03
CA SER A 86 11.30 2.76 -23.36
C SER A 86 12.54 2.61 -22.47
N ALA A 87 12.37 2.23 -21.19
CA ALA A 87 13.48 1.95 -20.29
C ALA A 87 14.03 0.53 -20.49
N GLU A 88 13.19 -0.41 -20.91
CA GLU A 88 13.60 -1.79 -21.21
C GLU A 88 14.58 -1.83 -22.39
N LYS A 89 14.38 -0.99 -23.41
CA LYS A 89 15.32 -0.86 -24.55
C LYS A 89 16.68 -0.27 -24.19
N ILE A 90 16.79 0.51 -23.12
CA ILE A 90 18.10 1.04 -22.67
C ILE A 90 18.85 -0.04 -21.88
N VAL A 91 18.13 -0.89 -21.13
CA VAL A 91 18.74 -1.96 -20.32
C VAL A 91 19.14 -3.18 -21.18
N TYR A 92 18.35 -3.54 -22.20
CA TYR A 92 18.68 -4.68 -23.09
C TYR A 92 19.63 -4.34 -24.25
N ASN A 93 20.01 -3.07 -24.42
CA ASN A 93 20.96 -2.64 -25.45
C ASN A 93 22.30 -2.13 -24.85
N ILE A 94 22.63 -2.56 -23.64
CA ILE A 94 23.96 -2.44 -23.00
C ILE A 94 24.57 -3.84 -22.90
#